data_AF-A0A2V6R9E3-F1
#
_entry.id   AF-A0A2V6R9E3-F1
#
_cell.length_a   1.000
_cell.length_b   1.000
_cell.length_c   1.000
_cell.angle_alpha   90.00
_cell.angle_beta   90.00
_cell.angle_gamma   90.00
#
_symmetry.space_group_name_H-M   'P 1'
#
loop_
_entity.id
_entity.type
_entity.pdbx_description
1 polymer ?
#
loop_
_entity_poly.entity_id
_entity_poly.type
_entity_poly.pdbx_seq_one_letter_code
_entity_poly.pdbx_strand_id
1 'polypeptide(L)'
;MFENKTRVLLILPVDILERARILAGRATTKLKLTVSLQIVLRALIEEGLKRADDRALLANIENQAQAVRRARGLARRRTGSGAAPHTPPRAAGRRSNDAGHWALGRRRSPRPGDREEGRKR
;
A
#
# COMPACT_ATOMS: atom_id res chain seq x y z
N MET A 1 6.74 18.04 -17.23
CA MET A 1 6.26 17.56 -15.90
C MET A 1 7.47 17.45 -15.00
N PHE A 2 7.60 18.37 -14.03
CA PHE A 2 8.76 18.57 -13.15
C PHE A 2 10.09 18.85 -13.88
N GLU A 3 10.11 19.78 -14.85
CA GLU A 3 11.36 20.21 -15.52
C GLU A 3 12.41 20.78 -14.54
N ASN A 4 12.01 21.39 -13.43
CA ASN A 4 12.93 21.83 -12.36
C ASN A 4 12.95 20.82 -11.21
N LYS A 5 13.89 19.88 -11.25
CA LYS A 5 14.13 18.88 -10.19
C LYS A 5 14.88 19.49 -9.00
N THR A 6 14.33 20.51 -8.38
CA THR A 6 14.86 21.00 -7.10
C THR A 6 14.61 19.93 -6.05
N ARG A 7 15.68 19.32 -5.52
CA ARG A 7 15.61 18.35 -4.43
C ARG A 7 15.73 19.11 -3.11
N VAL A 8 14.80 18.86 -2.20
CA VAL A 8 14.76 19.49 -0.88
C VAL A 8 14.82 18.40 0.18
N LEU A 9 15.70 18.56 1.17
CA LEU A 9 15.68 17.78 2.40
C LEU A 9 14.84 18.54 3.43
N LEU A 10 13.81 17.88 3.96
CA LEU A 10 12.93 18.44 4.98
C LEU A 10 13.17 17.68 6.28
N ILE A 11 13.60 18.40 7.32
CA ILE A 11 13.72 17.89 8.69
C ILE A 11 12.54 18.44 9.47
N LEU A 12 11.71 17.55 10.02
CA LEU A 12 10.50 17.92 10.74
C LEU A 12 10.55 17.39 12.17
N PRO A 13 10.02 18.15 13.14
CA PRO A 13 9.58 17.61 14.41
C PRO A 13 8.60 16.44 14.21
N VAL A 14 8.69 15.40 15.07
CA VAL A 14 7.89 14.17 14.95
C VAL A 14 6.39 14.46 15.02
N ASP A 15 5.99 15.42 15.84
CA ASP A 15 4.59 15.81 16.03
C ASP A 15 3.98 16.43 14.76
N ILE A 16 4.76 17.17 13.96
CA ILE A 16 4.32 17.66 12.64
C ILE A 16 4.09 16.48 11.69
N LEU A 17 4.99 15.49 11.71
CA LEU A 17 4.87 14.30 10.87
C LEU A 17 3.64 13.45 11.25
N GLU A 18 3.40 13.27 12.54
CA GLU A 18 2.22 12.56 13.04
C GLU A 18 0.92 13.27 12.68
N ARG A 19 0.86 14.60 12.86
CA ARG A 19 -0.28 15.40 12.42
C ARG A 19 -0.54 15.26 10.92
N ALA A 20 0.52 15.29 10.10
CA ALA A 20 0.39 15.10 8.65
C ALA A 20 -0.14 13.70 8.29
N ARG A 21 0.24 12.65 9.02
CA ARG A 21 -0.32 11.29 8.83
C ARG A 21 -1.81 11.24 9.15
N ILE A 22 -2.22 11.82 10.28
CA ILE A 22 -3.64 11.89 10.66
C ILE A 22 -4.42 12.65 9.60
N LEU A 23 -3.90 13.79 9.15
CA LEU A 23 -4.53 14.61 8.11
C LEU A 23 -4.63 13.85 6.78
N ALA A 24 -3.62 13.08 6.38
CA ALA A 24 -3.68 12.24 5.18
C ALA A 24 -4.81 11.19 5.27
N GLY A 25 -4.98 10.57 6.44
CA GLY A 25 -6.08 9.65 6.71
C GLY A 25 -7.45 10.33 6.58
N ARG A 26 -7.63 11.48 7.25
CA ARG A 26 -8.87 12.28 7.21
C ARG A 26 -9.17 12.81 5.81
N ALA A 27 -8.17 13.26 5.07
CA ALA A 27 -8.35 13.74 3.71
C ALA A 27 -8.71 12.59 2.77
N THR A 28 -8.14 11.40 2.96
CA THR A 28 -8.48 10.22 2.16
C THR A 28 -9.95 9.83 2.32
N THR A 29 -10.45 9.83 3.55
CA THR A 29 -11.86 9.52 3.83
C THR A 29 -12.79 10.63 3.33
N LYS A 30 -12.45 11.90 3.59
CA LYS A 30 -13.27 13.07 3.22
C LYS A 30 -13.37 13.25 1.71
N LEU A 31 -12.25 13.14 0.99
CA LEU A 31 -12.18 13.40 -0.45
C LEU A 31 -12.48 12.17 -1.31
N LYS A 32 -12.60 10.98 -0.70
CA LYS A 32 -12.76 9.69 -1.40
C LYS A 32 -11.67 9.46 -2.47
N LEU A 33 -10.46 9.92 -2.19
CA LEU A 33 -9.28 9.83 -3.04
C LEU A 33 -8.09 9.40 -2.21
N THR A 34 -7.21 8.55 -2.75
CA THR A 34 -5.97 8.18 -2.04
C THR A 34 -5.05 9.40 -1.93
N VAL A 35 -4.92 9.94 -0.72
CA VAL A 35 -4.01 11.06 -0.41
C VAL A 35 -2.75 10.50 0.24
N SER A 36 -1.59 10.71 -0.38
CA SER A 36 -0.31 10.31 0.20
C SER A 36 0.23 11.36 1.16
N LEU A 37 1.05 10.92 2.12
CA LEU A 37 1.75 11.82 3.04
C LEU A 37 2.55 12.90 2.30
N GLN A 38 3.13 12.59 1.13
CA GLN A 38 3.86 13.56 0.31
C GLN A 38 2.99 14.72 -0.18
N ILE A 39 1.75 14.45 -0.58
CA ILE A 39 0.79 15.49 -0.99
C ILE A 39 0.48 16.40 0.19
N VAL A 40 0.25 15.81 1.36
CA VAL A 40 -0.04 16.56 2.58
C VAL A 40 1.15 17.42 3.01
N LEU A 41 2.36 16.86 3.02
CA LEU A 41 3.56 17.60 3.38
C LEU A 41 3.82 18.75 2.40
N ARG A 42 3.60 18.54 1.11
CA ARG A 42 3.72 19.60 0.11
C ARG A 42 2.72 20.73 0.35
N ALA A 43 1.45 20.39 0.57
CA ALA A 43 0.43 21.38 0.87
C ALA A 43 0.73 22.13 2.18
N LEU A 44 1.22 21.43 3.21
CA LEU A 44 1.67 22.06 4.45
C LEU A 44 2.82 23.05 4.20
N ILE A 45 3.81 22.70 3.37
CA ILE A 45 4.91 23.62 3.03
C ILE A 45 4.37 24.89 2.36
N GLU A 46 3.47 24.73 1.38
CA GLU A 46 2.84 25.84 0.65
C GLU A 46 2.02 26.74 1.58
N GLU A 47 1.43 26.20 2.65
CA GLU A 47 0.63 26.93 3.66
C GLU A 47 1.41 27.33 4.94
N GLY A 48 2.74 27.13 4.98
CA GLY A 48 3.60 27.57 6.09
C GLY A 48 3.67 26.64 7.32
N LEU A 49 3.45 25.33 7.13
CA LEU A 49 3.57 24.20 8.08
C LEU A 49 2.72 24.25 9.37
N LYS A 50 2.09 25.38 9.69
CA LYS A 50 1.37 25.60 10.96
C LYS A 50 -0.13 25.32 10.88
N ARG A 51 -0.69 25.16 9.68
CA ARG A 51 -2.14 25.27 9.40
C ARG A 51 -2.84 23.94 9.13
N ALA A 52 -2.53 22.90 9.93
CA ALA A 52 -2.90 21.51 9.64
C ALA A 52 -4.41 21.23 9.41
N ASP A 53 -5.33 22.08 9.88
CA ASP A 53 -6.77 21.88 9.71
C ASP A 53 -7.48 23.12 9.09
N ASP A 54 -6.74 23.96 8.35
CA ASP A 54 -7.32 25.11 7.64
C ASP A 54 -8.05 24.66 6.36
N ARG A 55 -9.14 25.38 6.01
CA ARG A 55 -9.88 25.22 4.75
C ARG A 55 -8.98 25.44 3.54
N ALA A 56 -8.05 26.39 3.60
CA ALA A 56 -7.08 26.63 2.52
C ALA A 56 -6.19 25.39 2.29
N LEU A 57 -5.68 24.80 3.37
CA LEU A 57 -4.86 23.60 3.31
C LEU A 57 -5.62 22.41 2.70
N LEU A 58 -6.87 22.19 3.12
CA LEU A 58 -7.69 21.11 2.57
C LEU A 58 -7.96 21.29 1.07
N ALA A 59 -8.23 22.52 0.62
CA ALA A 59 -8.41 22.82 -0.79
C ALA A 59 -7.14 22.53 -1.61
N ASN A 60 -5.97 22.86 -1.06
CA ASN A 60 -4.70 22.57 -1.71
C ASN A 60 -4.43 21.04 -1.79
N ILE A 61 -4.66 20.31 -0.69
CA ILE A 61 -4.57 18.84 -0.68
C ILE A 61 -5.48 18.22 -1.75
N GLU A 62 -6.72 18.69 -1.87
CA GLU A 62 -7.67 18.22 -2.88
C GLU A 62 -7.18 18.48 -4.31
N ASN A 63 -6.72 19.71 -4.58
CA ASN A 63 -6.20 20.11 -5.89
C ASN A 63 -5.02 19.22 -6.31
N GLN A 64 -4.07 19.00 -5.41
CA GLN A 64 -2.91 18.15 -5.67
C GLN A 64 -3.28 16.68 -5.83
N ALA A 65 -4.16 16.14 -4.96
CA ALA A 65 -4.63 14.76 -5.07
C ALA A 65 -5.34 14.50 -6.41
N GLN A 66 -6.16 15.46 -6.86
CA GLN A 66 -6.84 15.37 -8.14
C GLN A 66 -5.88 15.49 -9.33
N ALA A 67 -4.85 16.34 -9.23
CA ALA A 67 -3.79 16.41 -10.22
C ALA A 67 -3.04 15.06 -10.34
N VAL A 68 -2.67 14.44 -9.22
CA VAL A 68 -2.00 13.14 -9.19
C VAL A 68 -2.90 12.03 -9.74
N ARG A 69 -4.18 12.00 -9.37
CA ARG A 69 -5.15 11.04 -9.93
C ARG A 69 -5.28 11.17 -11.44
N ARG A 70 -5.38 12.40 -11.95
CA ARG A 70 -5.40 12.66 -13.40
C ARG A 70 -4.13 12.20 -14.09
N ALA A 71 -2.96 12.52 -13.53
CA ALA A 71 -1.67 12.08 -14.06
C ALA A 71 -1.55 10.54 -14.11
N ARG A 72 -1.99 9.84 -13.05
CA ARG A 72 -2.06 8.37 -13.02
C ARG A 72 -3.03 7.81 -14.06
N GLY A 73 -4.19 8.45 -14.24
CA GLY A 73 -5.15 8.07 -15.27
C GLY A 73 -4.58 8.19 -16.69
N LEU A 74 -3.90 9.30 -16.98
CA LEU A 74 -3.24 9.53 -18.27
C LEU A 74 -2.09 8.54 -18.52
N ALA A 75 -1.28 8.26 -17.49
CA ALA A 75 -0.23 7.24 -17.57
C ALA A 75 -0.82 5.86 -17.90
N ARG A 76 -1.91 5.45 -17.24
CA ARG A 76 -2.61 4.19 -17.52
C ARG A 76 -3.18 4.12 -18.93
N ARG A 77 -3.74 5.22 -19.46
CA ARG A 77 -4.24 5.27 -20.84
C ARG A 77 -3.11 5.14 -21.87
N ARG A 78 -1.96 5.76 -21.61
CA ARG A 78 -0.77 5.63 -22.47
C ARG A 78 -0.21 4.21 -22.49
N THR A 79 -0.22 3.50 -21.36
CA THR A 79 0.19 2.09 -21.29
C THR A 79 -0.87 1.11 -21.83
N GLY A 80 -2.16 1.47 -21.79
CA GLY A 80 -3.27 0.63 -22.26
C GLY A 80 -3.49 0.65 -23.78
N SER A 81 -2.83 1.55 -24.51
CA SER A 81 -2.90 1.61 -25.99
C SER A 81 -2.00 0.59 -26.70
N GLY A 82 -1.27 -0.25 -25.96
CA GLY A 82 -0.36 -1.26 -26.52
C GLY A 82 -0.48 -2.66 -25.91
N ALA A 83 -1.47 -2.91 -25.04
CA ALA A 83 -1.69 -4.22 -24.44
C ALA A 83 -2.88 -4.90 -25.12
N ALA A 84 -2.58 -5.83 -26.04
CA ALA A 84 -3.54 -6.82 -26.50
C ALA A 84 -4.22 -7.52 -25.30
N PRO A 85 -5.47 -8.00 -25.44
CA PRO A 85 -6.15 -8.69 -24.35
C PRO A 85 -5.36 -9.96 -24.01
N HIS A 86 -4.76 -9.99 -22.82
CA HIS A 86 -4.30 -11.25 -22.24
C HIS A 86 -5.53 -12.09 -21.91
N THR A 87 -5.97 -12.88 -22.87
CA THR A 87 -6.85 -14.03 -22.63
C THR A 87 -6.05 -15.00 -21.76
N PRO A 88 -6.41 -15.27 -20.50
CA PRO A 88 -5.79 -16.37 -19.77
C PRO A 88 -6.14 -17.67 -20.52
N PRO A 89 -5.20 -18.60 -20.76
CA PRO A 89 -5.53 -19.84 -21.43
C PRO A 89 -6.51 -20.63 -20.55
N ARG A 90 -7.69 -20.92 -21.12
CA ARG A 90 -8.66 -21.89 -20.56
C ARG A 90 -7.96 -23.25 -20.52
N ALA A 91 -7.45 -23.64 -19.35
CA ALA A 91 -7.06 -25.02 -19.10
C ALA A 91 -8.34 -25.84 -18.80
N ALA A 92 -9.00 -26.30 -19.85
CA ALA A 92 -9.89 -27.43 -19.78
C ALA A 92 -9.07 -28.69 -20.06
N GLY A 93 -8.88 -29.56 -19.06
CA GLY A 93 -8.38 -30.91 -19.34
C GLY A 93 -7.60 -31.59 -18.22
N ARG A 94 -8.34 -32.41 -17.45
CA ARG A 94 -7.97 -33.70 -16.85
C ARG A 94 -6.89 -33.76 -15.73
N ARG A 95 -7.37 -34.38 -14.65
CA ARG A 95 -6.65 -35.03 -13.56
C ARG A 95 -5.71 -36.11 -14.10
N SER A 96 -4.52 -36.19 -13.53
CA SER A 96 -3.90 -37.45 -13.12
C SER A 96 -2.88 -37.15 -12.01
N ASN A 97 -2.99 -37.90 -10.92
CA ASN A 97 -2.00 -37.98 -9.85
C ASN A 97 -0.63 -38.34 -10.45
N ASP A 98 0.44 -37.71 -9.95
CA ASP A 98 1.57 -38.50 -9.48
C ASP A 98 2.49 -37.72 -8.54
N ALA A 99 3.11 -38.51 -7.67
CA ALA A 99 3.83 -38.23 -6.45
C ALA A 99 4.87 -37.09 -6.47
N GLY A 100 5.07 -36.51 -5.28
CA GLY A 100 6.42 -36.14 -4.86
C GLY A 100 6.55 -34.80 -4.15
N HIS A 101 6.83 -34.87 -2.85
CA HIS A 101 7.85 -34.01 -2.23
C HIS A 101 7.46 -32.58 -1.80
N TRP A 102 6.66 -32.45 -0.74
CA TRP A 102 6.76 -31.30 0.20
C TRP A 102 6.24 -31.59 1.63
N ALA A 103 6.23 -32.84 2.08
CA ALA A 103 5.85 -33.18 3.44
C ALA A 103 7.04 -33.20 4.41
N LEU A 104 7.60 -32.03 4.76
CA LEU A 104 8.48 -31.89 5.94
C LEU A 104 8.33 -30.49 6.55
N GLY A 105 7.89 -30.42 7.81
CA GLY A 105 8.11 -29.21 8.61
C GLY A 105 7.02 -28.76 9.60
N ARG A 106 6.21 -29.64 10.20
CA ARG A 106 5.48 -29.30 11.45
C ARG A 106 5.45 -30.47 12.43
N ARG A 107 6.56 -30.67 13.15
CA ARG A 107 6.55 -31.48 14.38
C ARG A 107 5.92 -30.66 15.50
N ARG A 108 4.70 -31.03 15.88
CA ARG A 108 4.09 -30.70 17.16
C ARG A 108 4.83 -31.47 18.26
N SER A 109 5.22 -30.78 19.31
CA SER A 109 5.78 -31.35 20.54
C SER A 109 4.78 -32.33 21.20
N PRO A 110 5.22 -33.47 21.76
CA PRO A 110 4.35 -34.40 22.49
C PRO A 110 3.97 -33.83 23.86
N ARG A 111 2.72 -34.05 24.29
CA ARG A 111 2.26 -33.77 25.66
C ARG A 111 2.68 -34.91 26.59
N PRO A 112 3.10 -34.62 27.85
CA PRO A 112 3.47 -35.64 28.82
C PRO A 112 2.19 -36.18 29.48
N GLY A 113 1.96 -37.50 29.46
CA GLY A 113 0.82 -38.07 30.21
C GLY A 113 0.40 -39.50 29.90
N ASP A 114 0.76 -40.08 28.76
CA ASP A 114 0.30 -41.43 28.43
C ASP A 114 1.34 -42.49 28.86
N ARG A 115 1.08 -42.99 30.07
CA ARG A 115 1.58 -44.19 30.78
C ARG A 115 2.07 -45.29 29.84
N GLU A 116 3.28 -45.83 30.03
CA GLU A 116 3.62 -46.92 30.99
C GLU A 116 2.83 -48.22 30.80
N GLU A 117 3.59 -49.33 30.91
CA GLU A 117 3.17 -50.72 31.09
C GLU A 117 2.99 -51.54 29.79
N GLY A 118 3.74 -52.59 29.48
CA GLY A 118 4.79 -53.31 30.20
C GLY A 118 5.06 -54.65 29.49
N ARG A 119 6.34 -55.05 29.53
CA ARG A 119 6.84 -56.43 29.70
C ARG A 119 6.67 -57.46 28.57
N LYS A 120 7.82 -57.93 28.06
CA LYS A 120 8.16 -59.37 27.90
C LYS A 120 9.65 -59.53 27.55
N ARG A 121 10.47 -59.80 28.57
CA ARG A 121 11.26 -61.04 28.70
C ARG A 121 11.33 -61.37 30.19
#